data_AF-A0A2K3IW82-F1
#
_entry.id   AF-A0A2K3IW82-F1
#
_cell.length_a   1.000
_cell.length_b   1.000
_cell.length_c   1.000
_cell.angle_alpha   90.00
_cell.angle_beta   90.00
_cell.angle_gamma   90.00
#
_symmetry.space_group_name_H-M   'P 1'
#
loop_
_entity.id
_entity.type
_entity.pdbx_description
1 polymer ?
#
loop_
_entity_poly.entity_id
_entity_poly.type
_entity_poly.pdbx_seq_one_letter_code
_entity_poly.pdbx_strand_id
1 'polypeptide(L)'
;MNQQISILSLMIKDHRKLNDLIEKLDESTKKDFDSMKEVFTKFEWELEKHIFTEEKAIFTSYNPENVSEGYKMLPELTKHHNYIVNKLNNWREDIRKKRVLTDVYSFKEFLDNHRQFEEEKVYPKLDESLSEDEKRHIVAKINEMI
;
A
#
# COMPACT_ATOMS: atom_id res chain seq x y z
N MET A 1 18.73 -19.72 10.81
CA MET A 1 18.86 -18.43 10.10
C MET A 1 17.83 -17.50 10.70
N ASN A 2 18.25 -16.53 11.53
CA ASN A 2 17.32 -15.48 11.96
C ASN A 2 16.94 -14.71 10.70
N GLN A 3 15.67 -14.76 10.30
CA GLN A 3 15.18 -13.84 9.27
C GLN A 3 15.32 -12.44 9.86
N GLN A 4 16.27 -11.67 9.34
CA GLN A 4 16.40 -10.26 9.71
C GLN A 4 15.16 -9.55 9.18
N ILE A 5 14.32 -9.06 10.11
CA ILE A 5 13.12 -8.30 9.79
C ILE A 5 13.58 -7.02 9.08
N SER A 6 13.22 -6.88 7.81
CA SER A 6 13.50 -5.71 6.97
C SER A 6 12.21 -5.02 6.55
N ILE A 7 12.31 -3.75 6.13
CA ILE A 7 11.19 -2.98 5.57
C ILE A 7 10.52 -3.79 4.45
N LEU A 8 11.29 -4.26 3.48
CA LEU A 8 10.79 -5.09 2.37
C LEU A 8 10.03 -6.33 2.86
N SER A 9 10.55 -7.06 3.85
CA SER A 9 9.90 -8.28 4.34
C SER A 9 8.54 -8.01 5.02
N LEU A 10 8.43 -6.89 5.74
CA LEU A 10 7.19 -6.47 6.37
C LEU A 10 6.16 -6.01 5.33
N MET A 11 6.60 -5.18 4.37
CA MET A 11 5.72 -4.66 3.34
C MET A 11 5.26 -5.75 2.36
N ILE A 12 6.08 -6.74 2.01
CA ILE A 12 5.63 -7.92 1.23
C ILE A 12 4.48 -8.66 1.94
N LYS A 13 4.57 -8.81 3.27
CA LYS A 13 3.51 -9.48 4.03
C LYS A 13 2.22 -8.67 3.98
N ASP A 14 2.34 -7.36 4.08
CA ASP A 14 1.21 -6.43 3.98
C ASP A 14 0.59 -6.43 2.57
N HIS A 15 1.40 -6.37 1.51
CA HIS A 15 0.96 -6.50 0.12
C HIS A 15 0.23 -7.81 -0.16
N ARG A 16 0.70 -8.93 0.39
CA ARG A 16 -0.02 -10.22 0.25
C ARG A 16 -1.41 -10.16 0.85
N LYS A 17 -1.56 -9.52 2.03
CA LYS A 17 -2.85 -9.32 2.67
C LYS A 17 -3.78 -8.45 1.81
N LEU A 18 -3.27 -7.37 1.22
CA LEU A 18 -4.02 -6.50 0.31
C LEU A 18 -4.46 -7.24 -0.96
N ASN A 19 -3.58 -8.04 -1.54
CA ASN A 19 -3.88 -8.87 -2.71
C ASN A 19 -5.00 -9.87 -2.43
N ASP A 20 -4.93 -10.58 -1.29
CA ASP A 20 -6.00 -11.50 -0.89
C ASP A 20 -7.34 -10.78 -0.70
N LEU A 21 -7.33 -9.52 -0.26
CA LEU A 21 -8.53 -8.72 -0.03
C LEU A 21 -9.13 -8.18 -1.34
N ILE A 22 -8.31 -7.69 -2.28
CA ILE A 22 -8.81 -7.21 -3.58
C ILE A 22 -9.36 -8.36 -4.44
N GLU A 23 -8.78 -9.56 -4.36
CA GLU A 23 -9.33 -10.76 -5.02
C GLU A 23 -10.72 -11.12 -4.45
N LYS A 24 -10.84 -11.14 -3.12
CA LYS A 24 -12.13 -11.35 -2.45
C LYS A 24 -13.13 -10.26 -2.81
N LEU A 25 -12.67 -9.01 -2.96
CA LEU A 25 -13.52 -7.90 -3.36
C LEU A 25 -14.06 -8.13 -4.77
N ASP A 26 -13.20 -8.47 -5.73
CA ASP A 26 -13.62 -8.78 -7.11
C ASP A 26 -14.64 -9.93 -7.14
N GLU A 27 -14.38 -11.02 -6.42
CA GLU A 27 -15.34 -12.14 -6.31
C GLU A 27 -16.67 -11.72 -5.67
N SER A 28 -16.62 -10.88 -4.63
CA SER A 28 -17.82 -10.44 -3.91
C SER A 28 -18.73 -9.54 -4.75
N THR A 29 -18.19 -8.78 -5.72
CA THR A 29 -19.01 -7.99 -6.66
C THR A 29 -19.98 -8.84 -7.48
N LYS A 30 -19.69 -10.14 -7.63
CA LYS A 30 -20.48 -11.12 -8.40
C LYS A 30 -21.53 -11.86 -7.55
N LYS A 31 -21.52 -11.68 -6.22
CA LYS A 31 -22.39 -12.40 -5.28
C LYS A 31 -23.62 -11.57 -4.91
N ASP A 32 -23.43 -10.59 -4.03
CA ASP A 32 -24.47 -9.71 -3.53
C ASP A 32 -23.85 -8.42 -2.94
N PHE A 33 -24.68 -7.39 -2.79
CA PHE A 33 -24.22 -6.07 -2.37
C PHE A 33 -23.68 -6.06 -0.93
N ASP A 34 -24.28 -6.83 -0.01
CA ASP A 34 -23.90 -6.79 1.41
C ASP A 34 -22.54 -7.48 1.61
N SER A 35 -22.32 -8.63 0.96
CA SER A 35 -21.02 -9.30 0.89
C SER A 35 -19.94 -8.37 0.31
N MET A 36 -20.23 -7.69 -0.80
CA MET A 36 -19.30 -6.75 -1.42
C MET A 36 -18.94 -5.58 -0.50
N LYS A 37 -19.94 -5.01 0.17
CA LYS A 37 -19.74 -3.91 1.12
C LYS A 37 -18.88 -4.33 2.32
N GLU A 38 -19.10 -5.52 2.86
CA GLU A 38 -18.30 -6.04 3.98
C GLU A 38 -16.83 -6.19 3.58
N VAL A 39 -16.58 -6.84 2.44
CA VAL A 39 -15.21 -7.03 1.94
C VAL A 39 -14.55 -5.70 1.59
N PHE A 40 -15.28 -4.76 0.96
CA PHE A 40 -14.77 -3.43 0.67
C PHE A 40 -14.36 -2.68 1.93
N THR A 41 -15.18 -2.71 2.98
CA THR A 41 -14.87 -2.02 4.25
C THR A 41 -13.55 -2.50 4.84
N LYS A 42 -13.30 -3.82 4.78
CA LYS A 42 -12.05 -4.41 5.25
C LYS A 42 -10.87 -4.05 4.32
N PHE A 43 -11.07 -4.17 3.01
CA PHE A 43 -10.04 -3.85 2.03
C PHE A 43 -9.59 -2.39 2.12
N GLU A 44 -10.54 -1.46 2.18
CA GLU A 44 -10.29 -0.02 2.31
C GLU A 44 -9.48 0.30 3.56
N TRP A 45 -9.91 -0.23 4.72
CA TRP A 45 -9.19 -0.01 5.97
C TRP A 45 -7.73 -0.44 5.90
N GLU A 46 -7.47 -1.63 5.35
CA GLU A 46 -6.11 -2.16 5.25
C GLU A 46 -5.28 -1.40 4.21
N LEU A 47 -5.87 -0.97 3.10
CA LEU A 47 -5.16 -0.22 2.07
C LEU A 47 -4.79 1.20 2.52
N GLU A 48 -5.69 1.87 3.25
CA GLU A 48 -5.37 3.18 3.83
C GLU A 48 -4.34 3.08 4.96
N LYS A 49 -4.41 2.01 5.76
CA LYS A 49 -3.41 1.70 6.79
C LYS A 49 -2.05 1.43 6.18
N HIS A 50 -1.99 0.72 5.06
CA HIS A 50 -0.78 0.49 4.28
C HIS A 50 -0.15 1.81 3.84
N ILE A 51 -0.89 2.66 3.12
CA ILE A 51 -0.44 3.99 2.66
C ILE A 51 0.03 4.84 3.84
N PHE A 52 -0.73 4.86 4.94
CA PHE A 52 -0.35 5.60 6.13
C PHE A 52 0.97 5.11 6.72
N THR A 53 1.17 3.79 6.77
CA THR A 53 2.40 3.18 7.28
C THR A 53 3.59 3.62 6.44
N GLU A 54 3.48 3.60 5.12
CA GLU A 54 4.54 4.07 4.24
C GLU A 54 4.84 5.55 4.43
N GLU A 55 3.81 6.39 4.37
CA GLU A 55 4.00 7.84 4.44
C GLU A 55 4.55 8.26 5.80
N LYS A 56 4.12 7.64 6.90
CA LYS A 56 4.49 8.04 8.26
C LYS A 56 5.68 7.30 8.84
N ALA A 57 5.88 6.03 8.51
CA ALA A 57 7.04 5.29 9.00
C ALA A 57 8.23 5.40 8.05
N ILE A 58 8.00 5.25 6.74
CA ILE A 58 9.06 5.13 5.74
C ILE A 58 9.44 6.51 5.20
N PHE A 59 8.51 7.25 4.58
CA PHE A 59 8.86 8.47 3.84
C PHE A 59 9.30 9.61 4.76
N THR A 60 8.68 9.79 5.94
CA THR A 60 9.16 10.82 6.89
C THR A 60 10.53 10.52 7.48
N SER A 61 10.95 9.26 7.48
CA SER A 61 12.26 8.86 8.01
C SER A 61 13.34 8.87 6.92
N TYR A 62 12.99 9.15 5.67
CA TYR A 62 13.93 9.20 4.55
C TYR A 62 14.43 10.62 4.30
N ASN A 63 15.75 10.83 4.45
CA ASN A 63 16.40 12.11 4.20
C ASN A 63 17.66 11.95 3.33
N PRO A 64 17.52 11.74 2.01
CA PRO A 64 18.67 11.44 1.15
C PRO A 64 19.58 12.65 0.95
N GLU A 65 20.89 12.42 1.01
CA GLU A 65 21.91 13.43 0.72
C GLU A 65 21.86 13.92 -0.74
N ASN A 66 21.58 13.01 -1.71
CA ASN A 66 21.38 13.37 -3.11
C ASN A 66 19.89 13.55 -3.44
N VAL A 67 19.45 14.79 -3.25
CA VAL A 67 18.06 15.22 -3.43
C VAL A 67 17.53 14.91 -4.85
N SER A 68 18.35 14.95 -5.91
CA SER A 68 17.85 14.88 -7.28
C SER A 68 17.41 13.49 -7.77
N GLU A 69 17.99 12.42 -7.21
CA GLU A 69 17.71 11.04 -7.59
C GLU A 69 16.81 10.36 -6.53
N GLY A 70 17.06 10.63 -5.24
CA GLY A 70 16.24 10.12 -4.13
C GLY A 70 14.81 10.67 -4.11
N TYR A 71 14.59 11.91 -4.54
CA TYR A 71 13.25 12.53 -4.57
C TYR A 71 12.45 12.27 -5.85
N LYS A 72 12.87 11.43 -6.80
CA LYS A 72 12.02 11.16 -7.98
C LYS A 72 10.97 10.09 -7.72
N MET A 73 11.31 9.06 -6.95
CA MET A 73 10.42 7.95 -6.67
C MET A 73 9.29 8.33 -5.71
N LEU A 74 9.56 9.14 -4.67
CA LEU A 74 8.52 9.52 -3.69
C LEU A 74 7.37 10.35 -4.28
N PRO A 75 7.60 11.35 -5.16
CA PRO A 75 6.52 12.05 -5.86
C PRO A 75 5.75 11.15 -6.82
N GLU A 76 6.40 10.17 -7.45
CA GLU A 76 5.71 9.17 -8.29
C GLU A 76 4.80 8.29 -7.41
N LEU A 77 5.31 7.82 -6.28
CA LEU A 77 4.54 7.03 -5.32
C LEU A 77 3.38 7.81 -4.71
N THR A 78 3.61 9.09 -4.39
CA THR A 78 2.55 10.01 -3.94
C THR A 78 1.45 10.16 -4.99
N LYS A 79 1.78 10.14 -6.30
CA LYS A 79 0.76 10.13 -7.36
C LYS A 79 -0.04 8.81 -7.35
N HIS A 80 0.63 7.68 -7.12
CA HIS A 80 -0.05 6.40 -6.99
C HIS A 80 -1.02 6.41 -5.79
N HIS A 81 -0.59 6.89 -4.62
CA HIS A 81 -1.42 6.99 -3.42
C HIS A 81 -2.63 7.91 -3.64
N ASN A 82 -2.42 9.05 -4.29
CA ASN A 82 -3.53 9.95 -4.64
C ASN A 82 -4.54 9.28 -5.55
N TYR A 83 -4.09 8.49 -6.54
CA TYR A 83 -4.99 7.72 -7.40
C TYR A 83 -5.76 6.67 -6.59
N ILE A 84 -5.09 5.93 -5.70
CA ILE A 84 -5.70 4.92 -4.82
C ILE A 84 -6.78 5.55 -3.94
N VAL A 85 -6.44 6.61 -3.21
CA VAL A 85 -7.38 7.31 -2.31
C VAL A 85 -8.58 7.86 -3.08
N ASN A 86 -8.36 8.41 -4.27
CA ASN A 86 -9.46 8.87 -5.12
C ASN A 86 -10.37 7.73 -5.58
N LYS A 87 -9.81 6.56 -5.92
CA LYS A 87 -10.60 5.38 -6.30
C LYS A 87 -11.42 4.86 -5.11
N LEU A 88 -10.83 4.79 -3.91
CA LEU A 88 -11.54 4.44 -2.68
C LEU A 88 -12.69 5.41 -2.40
N ASN A 89 -12.47 6.72 -2.52
CA ASN A 89 -13.51 7.73 -2.37
C ASN A 89 -14.67 7.56 -3.35
N ASN A 90 -14.40 7.19 -4.60
CA ASN A 90 -15.45 6.87 -5.57
C ASN A 90 -16.24 5.63 -5.16
N TRP A 91 -15.56 4.57 -4.71
CA TRP A 91 -16.21 3.35 -4.22
C TRP A 91 -17.03 3.58 -2.94
N ARG A 92 -16.57 4.43 -2.01
CA ARG A 92 -17.36 4.88 -0.86
C ARG A 92 -18.68 5.51 -1.30
N GLU A 93 -18.63 6.36 -2.33
CA GLU A 93 -19.82 6.98 -2.90
C GLU A 93 -20.77 5.96 -3.55
N ASP A 94 -20.24 4.95 -4.23
CA ASP A 94 -21.02 3.86 -4.81
C ASP A 94 -21.69 3.01 -3.74
N ILE A 95 -20.96 2.62 -2.68
CA ILE A 95 -21.51 1.91 -1.52
C ILE A 95 -22.64 2.73 -0.87
N ARG A 96 -22.43 4.04 -0.66
CA ARG A 96 -23.45 4.93 -0.09
C ARG A 96 -24.72 4.96 -0.94
N LYS A 97 -24.58 4.88 -2.27
CA LYS A 97 -25.68 4.88 -3.25
C LYS A 97 -26.21 3.47 -3.57
N LYS A 98 -25.75 2.44 -2.87
CA LYS A 98 -26.08 1.03 -3.12
C LYS A 98 -25.79 0.56 -4.55
N ARG A 99 -24.67 1.00 -5.10
CA ARG A 99 -24.17 0.62 -6.43
C ARG A 99 -23.09 -0.44 -6.29
N VAL A 100 -23.03 -1.34 -7.27
CA VAL A 100 -21.93 -2.30 -7.40
C VAL A 100 -20.67 -1.55 -7.80
N LEU A 101 -19.53 -1.94 -7.24
CA LEU A 101 -18.24 -1.34 -7.57
C LEU A 101 -17.83 -1.67 -9.00
N THR A 102 -17.33 -0.68 -9.73
CA THR A 102 -16.79 -0.86 -11.08
C THR A 102 -15.27 -0.80 -11.08
N ASP A 103 -14.68 -1.42 -12.11
CA ASP A 103 -13.25 -1.38 -12.42
C ASP A 103 -12.35 -1.99 -11.33
N VAL A 104 -12.89 -2.92 -10.53
CA VAL A 104 -12.13 -3.64 -9.48
C VAL A 104 -10.93 -4.37 -10.08
N TYR A 105 -11.13 -5.06 -11.20
CA TYR A 105 -10.05 -5.75 -11.92
C TYR A 105 -8.93 -4.79 -12.37
N SER A 106 -9.24 -3.67 -13.02
CA SER A 106 -8.20 -2.72 -13.43
C SER A 106 -7.53 -2.04 -12.23
N PHE A 107 -8.25 -1.86 -11.12
CA PHE A 107 -7.65 -1.33 -9.90
C PHE A 107 -6.69 -2.33 -9.26
N LYS A 108 -7.01 -3.63 -9.31
CA LYS A 108 -6.08 -4.69 -8.93
C LYS A 108 -4.80 -4.65 -9.77
N GLU A 109 -4.91 -4.54 -11.10
CA GLU A 109 -3.73 -4.41 -11.97
C GLU A 109 -2.90 -3.16 -11.61
N PHE A 110 -3.56 -2.06 -11.26
CA PHE A 110 -2.87 -0.86 -10.78
C PHE A 110 -2.10 -1.14 -9.48
N LEU A 111 -2.73 -1.79 -8.50
CA LEU A 111 -2.08 -2.14 -7.22
C LEU A 111 -0.93 -3.14 -7.41
N ASP A 112 -1.04 -4.09 -8.34
CA ASP A 112 0.05 -5.00 -8.67
C ASP A 112 1.28 -4.25 -9.23
N ASN A 113 1.07 -3.24 -10.08
CA ASN A 113 2.13 -2.40 -10.60
C ASN A 113 2.73 -1.49 -9.52
N HIS A 114 1.90 -0.92 -8.65
CA HIS A 114 2.33 -0.11 -7.50
C HIS A 114 3.24 -0.92 -6.56
N ARG A 115 2.79 -2.12 -6.18
CA ARG A 115 3.56 -3.08 -5.39
C ARG A 115 4.91 -3.39 -6.06
N GLN A 116 4.91 -3.73 -7.35
CA GLN A 116 6.14 -4.06 -8.07
C GLN A 116 7.13 -2.90 -8.05
N PHE A 117 6.64 -1.67 -8.29
CA PHE A 117 7.46 -0.48 -8.22
C PHE A 117 8.10 -0.31 -6.84
N GLU A 118 7.36 -0.57 -5.76
CA GLU A 118 7.88 -0.46 -4.40
C GLU A 118 8.90 -1.54 -4.07
N GLU A 119 8.51 -2.80 -4.28
CA GLU A 119 9.32 -3.97 -3.92
C GLU A 119 10.61 -4.07 -4.73
N GLU A 120 10.58 -3.66 -6.00
CA GLU A 120 11.72 -3.79 -6.91
C GLU A 120 12.59 -2.53 -6.99
N LYS A 121 12.03 -1.35 -6.67
CA LYS A 121 12.76 -0.07 -6.81
C LYS A 121 12.84 0.71 -5.52
N VAL A 122 11.70 1.00 -4.88
CA VAL A 122 11.66 1.93 -3.74
C VAL A 122 12.33 1.33 -2.52
N TYR A 123 11.86 0.19 -2.02
CA TYR A 123 12.41 -0.39 -0.79
C TYR A 123 13.88 -0.82 -0.92
N PRO A 124 14.34 -1.43 -2.03
CA PRO A 124 15.77 -1.70 -2.21
C PRO A 124 16.62 -0.44 -2.18
N LYS A 125 16.19 0.63 -2.88
CA LYS A 125 16.94 1.89 -2.93
C LYS A 125 16.96 2.59 -1.57
N LEU A 126 15.86 2.52 -0.82
CA LEU A 126 15.81 2.97 0.57
C LEU A 126 16.82 2.21 1.43
N ASP A 127 16.83 0.87 1.34
CA ASP A 127 17.75 0.03 2.12
C ASP A 127 19.22 0.33 1.82
N GLU A 128 19.58 0.61 0.56
CA GLU A 128 20.93 1.03 0.16
C GLU A 128 21.35 2.38 0.75
N SER A 129 20.39 3.28 0.95
CA SER A 129 20.64 4.68 1.33
C SER A 129 20.54 4.96 2.83
N LEU A 130 19.95 4.04 3.60
CA LEU A 130 19.72 4.19 5.03
C LEU A 130 20.83 3.49 5.83
N SER A 131 21.23 4.11 6.94
CA SER A 131 22.04 3.46 7.96
C SER A 131 21.26 2.35 8.68
N GLU A 132 21.97 1.42 9.31
CA GLU A 132 21.35 0.34 10.07
C GLU A 132 20.51 0.84 11.26
N ASP A 133 20.84 1.99 11.85
CA ASP A 133 20.02 2.63 12.89
C ASP A 133 18.71 3.17 12.35
N GLU A 134 18.74 3.84 11.19
CA GLU A 134 17.53 4.33 10.52
C GLU A 134 16.61 3.17 10.09
N LYS A 135 17.19 2.09 9.54
CA LYS A 135 16.44 0.87 9.21
C LYS A 135 15.74 0.29 10.43
N ARG A 136 16.45 0.16 11.57
CA ARG A 136 15.86 -0.33 12.83
C ARG A 136 14.73 0.57 13.32
N HIS A 137 14.90 1.88 13.23
CA HIS A 137 13.88 2.86 13.62
C HIS A 137 12.62 2.75 12.76
N ILE A 138 12.78 2.63 11.44
CA ILE A 138 11.64 2.45 10.52
C ILE A 138 10.94 1.13 10.78
N VAL A 139 11.68 0.03 10.94
CA VAL A 139 11.11 -1.29 11.26
C VAL A 139 10.34 -1.26 12.57
N ALA A 140 10.84 -0.57 13.61
CA ALA A 140 10.12 -0.42 14.86
C ALA A 140 8.80 0.34 14.66
N LYS A 141 8.81 1.48 13.95
CA LYS A 141 7.60 2.24 13.62
C LYS A 141 6.58 1.42 12.82
N ILE A 142 7.02 0.66 11.82
CA ILE A 142 6.11 -0.20 11.02
C ILE A 142 5.42 -1.19 11.94
N ASN A 143 6.15 -1.87 12.83
CA ASN A 143 5.58 -2.86 13.76
C ASN A 143 4.60 -2.27 14.78
N GLU A 144 4.69 -0.99 15.11
CA GLU A 144 3.68 -0.30 15.94
C GLU A 144 2.37 -0.04 15.17
N MET A 145 2.46 0.02 13.85
CA MET A 145 1.33 0.34 12.99
C MET A 145 0.62 -0.92 12.52
N ILE A 146 1.31 -2.01 12.15
CA ILE A 146 0.73 -3.19 11.49
C ILE A 146 0.12 -4.26 12.40
#